data_AF-A0A349EF70-F1
#
_entry.id   AF-A0A349EF70-F1
#
_cell.length_a   1.000
_cell.length_b   1.000
_cell.length_c   1.000
_cell.angle_alpha   90.00
_cell.angle_beta   90.00
_cell.angle_gamma   90.00
#
_symmetry.space_group_name_H-M   'P 1'
#
loop_
_entity.id
_entity.type
_entity.pdbx_description
1 polymer ?
#
loop_
_entity_poly.entity_id
_entity_poly.type
_entity_poly.pdbx_seq_one_letter_code
_entity_poly.pdbx_strand_id
1 'polypeptide(L)'
;MARTERSFTSEIPDMTDVNDEPWFSTQQQLIDDERGVERDALLQKLADSARSVKRQMDAGVTPGEFARLDKLRLGLEAATDVVASVWRRHHPA
;
A
#
# COMPACT_ATOMS: atom_id res chain seq x y z
N MET A 1 -4.71 36.63 -49.86
CA MET A 1 -4.70 36.36 -48.41
C MET A 1 -5.66 35.21 -48.15
N ALA A 2 -5.15 34.02 -47.83
CA ALA A 2 -5.96 32.85 -47.50
C ALA A 2 -5.58 32.42 -46.07
N ARG A 3 -6.55 32.50 -45.16
CA ARG A 3 -6.41 32.16 -43.75
C ARG A 3 -6.70 30.67 -43.62
N THR A 4 -5.67 29.85 -43.47
CA THR A 4 -5.82 28.42 -43.17
C THR A 4 -6.32 28.29 -41.74
N GLU A 5 -7.58 27.93 -41.58
CA GLU A 5 -8.17 27.50 -40.33
C GLU A 5 -7.53 26.16 -39.95
N ARG A 6 -6.65 26.17 -38.95
CA ARG A 6 -6.19 24.93 -38.32
C ARG A 6 -7.27 24.50 -37.34
N SER A 7 -8.05 23.51 -37.74
CA SER A 7 -8.91 22.74 -36.84
C SER A 7 -8.06 22.20 -35.70
N PHE A 8 -8.24 22.77 -34.51
CA PHE A 8 -7.73 22.21 -33.27
C PHE A 8 -8.64 21.02 -32.94
N THR A 9 -8.31 19.85 -33.47
CA THR A 9 -8.84 18.60 -32.94
C THR A 9 -8.33 18.49 -31.52
N SER A 10 -9.21 18.78 -30.56
CA SER A 10 -8.96 18.52 -29.15
C SER A 10 -9.00 17.00 -28.97
N GLU A 11 -7.90 16.32 -29.27
CA GLU A 11 -7.63 15.00 -28.72
C GLU A 11 -7.51 15.20 -27.21
N ILE A 12 -8.63 14.99 -26.50
CA ILE A 12 -8.59 14.73 -25.07
C ILE A 12 -7.72 13.47 -24.97
N PRO A 13 -6.51 13.55 -24.38
CA PRO A 13 -5.72 12.35 -24.18
C PRO A 13 -6.56 11.40 -23.32
N ASP A 14 -6.74 10.19 -23.84
CA ASP A 14 -7.39 9.10 -23.16
C ASP A 14 -6.71 8.89 -21.80
N MET A 15 -7.34 9.39 -20.74
CA MET A 15 -6.82 9.35 -19.36
C MET A 15 -6.97 7.95 -18.73
N THR A 16 -7.14 6.89 -19.53
CA THR A 16 -7.23 5.52 -19.04
C THR A 16 -5.88 4.81 -18.89
N ASP A 17 -4.77 5.46 -19.24
CA ASP A 17 -3.42 4.91 -19.03
C ASP A 17 -2.68 5.66 -17.91
N VAL A 18 -3.29 5.67 -16.71
CA VAL A 18 -2.48 5.83 -15.50
C VAL A 18 -1.78 4.49 -15.34
N ASN A 19 -0.59 4.36 -15.93
CA ASN A 19 0.30 3.21 -15.78
C ASN A 19 0.06 2.49 -14.45
N ASP A 20 -0.56 1.31 -14.51
CA ASP A 20 -0.68 0.37 -13.39
C ASP A 20 0.70 -0.26 -13.05
N GLU A 21 1.79 0.45 -13.36
CA GLU A 21 3.12 0.04 -12.95
C GLU A 21 3.29 0.31 -11.46
N PRO A 22 3.57 -0.72 -10.65
CA PRO A 22 3.74 -0.54 -9.23
C PRO A 22 4.96 0.35 -8.97
N TRP A 23 4.71 1.51 -8.36
CA TRP A 23 5.77 2.44 -7.94
C TRP A 23 6.68 1.86 -6.84
N PHE A 24 6.31 0.71 -6.26
CA PHE A 24 7.06 0.04 -5.20
C PHE A 24 7.29 -1.42 -5.54
N SER A 25 8.52 -1.90 -5.30
CA SER A 25 8.89 -3.31 -5.49
C SER A 25 8.01 -4.27 -4.68
N THR A 26 7.60 -3.87 -3.47
CA THR A 26 6.70 -4.68 -2.62
C THR A 26 5.30 -4.78 -3.21
N GLN A 27 4.83 -3.75 -3.91
CA GLN A 27 3.55 -3.81 -4.60
C GLN A 27 3.62 -4.76 -5.80
N GLN A 28 4.70 -4.71 -6.60
CA GLN A 28 4.92 -5.68 -7.69
C GLN A 28 4.96 -7.12 -7.14
N GLN A 29 5.68 -7.35 -6.04
CA GLN A 29 5.73 -8.66 -5.39
C GLN A 29 4.33 -9.17 -5.01
N LEU A 30 3.44 -8.30 -4.51
CA LEU A 30 2.07 -8.67 -4.18
C LEU A 30 1.19 -8.90 -5.42
N ILE A 31 1.45 -8.17 -6.51
CA ILE A 31 0.76 -8.37 -7.80
C ILE A 31 1.13 -9.74 -8.39
N ASP A 32 2.40 -10.11 -8.35
CA ASP A 32 2.90 -11.37 -8.91
C ASP A 32 2.63 -12.59 -8.00
N ASP A 33 2.16 -12.37 -6.77
CA ASP A 33 1.96 -13.40 -5.75
C ASP A 33 0.64 -14.17 -5.89
N GLU A 34 0.48 -14.94 -6.97
CA GLU A 34 -0.72 -15.76 -7.22
C GLU A 34 -1.05 -16.73 -6.07
N ARG A 35 -0.03 -17.21 -5.34
CA ARG A 35 -0.18 -18.21 -4.28
C ARG A 35 -0.34 -17.61 -2.89
N GLY A 36 -0.20 -16.30 -2.73
CA GLY A 36 -0.29 -15.62 -1.44
C GLY A 36 0.92 -15.81 -0.52
N VAL A 37 2.05 -16.32 -1.01
CA VAL A 37 3.25 -16.62 -0.21
C VAL A 37 3.90 -15.34 0.31
N GLU A 38 4.08 -14.34 -0.56
CA GLU A 38 4.68 -13.05 -0.19
C GLU A 38 3.73 -12.25 0.69
N ARG A 39 2.42 -12.27 0.38
CA ARG A 39 1.37 -11.72 1.24
C ARG A 39 1.48 -12.29 2.65
N ASP A 40 1.50 -13.61 2.79
CA ASP A 40 1.53 -14.26 4.11
C ASP A 40 2.83 -13.97 4.86
N ALA A 41 3.96 -13.93 4.15
CA ALA A 41 5.25 -13.55 4.73
C ALA A 41 5.25 -12.10 5.25
N LEU A 42 4.66 -11.16 4.51
CA LEU A 42 4.53 -9.76 4.93
C LEU A 42 3.57 -9.62 6.12
N LEU A 43 2.41 -10.27 6.07
CA LEU A 43 1.43 -10.26 7.16
C LEU A 43 2.02 -10.86 8.45
N GLN A 44 2.81 -11.94 8.34
CA GLN A 44 3.49 -12.53 9.49
C GLN A 44 4.52 -11.58 10.09
N LYS A 45 5.35 -10.90 9.28
CA LYS A 45 6.32 -9.90 9.75
C LYS A 45 5.63 -8.73 10.46
N LEU A 46 4.52 -8.25 9.92
CA LEU A 46 3.70 -7.20 10.52
C LEU A 46 3.12 -7.66 11.86
N ALA A 47 2.58 -8.89 11.92
CA ALA A 47 2.03 -9.46 13.14
C ALA A 47 3.10 -9.63 14.23
N ASP A 48 4.30 -10.10 13.88
CA ASP A 48 5.41 -10.24 14.83
C ASP A 48 5.89 -8.89 15.35
N SER A 49 5.93 -7.88 14.48
CA SER A 49 6.24 -6.50 14.86
C SER A 49 5.18 -5.93 15.80
N ALA A 50 3.89 -6.15 15.52
CA ALA A 50 2.78 -5.70 16.36
C ALA A 50 2.81 -6.37 17.75
N ARG A 51 3.10 -7.67 17.81
CA ARG A 51 3.32 -8.39 19.08
C ARG A 51 4.50 -7.81 19.86
N SER A 52 5.58 -7.47 19.18
CA SER A 52 6.75 -6.84 19.82
C SER A 52 6.41 -5.48 20.43
N VAL A 53 5.70 -4.62 19.68
CA VAL A 53 5.23 -3.31 20.15
C VAL A 53 4.29 -3.47 21.34
N LYS A 54 3.32 -4.40 21.26
CA LYS A 54 2.40 -4.68 22.36
C LYS A 54 3.15 -5.11 23.63
N ARG A 55 4.13 -6.00 23.53
CA ARG A 55 4.95 -6.41 24.68
C ARG A 55 5.70 -5.25 25.32
N GLN A 56 6.19 -4.30 24.51
CA GLN A 56 6.83 -3.08 25.04
C GLN A 56 5.82 -2.21 25.78
N MET A 57 4.61 -2.03 25.24
CA MET A 57 3.55 -1.27 25.92
C MET A 57 3.14 -1.94 27.23
N ASP A 58 2.95 -3.26 27.22
CA ASP A 58 2.53 -4.06 28.37
C ASP A 58 3.61 -4.13 29.47
N ALA A 59 4.89 -3.86 29.15
CA ALA A 59 6.00 -3.81 30.12
C ALA A 59 5.96 -2.60 31.06
N GLY A 60 5.05 -1.65 30.82
CA GLY A 60 4.97 -0.40 31.56
C GLY A 60 5.96 0.62 31.02
N VAL A 61 5.44 1.58 30.25
CA VAL A 61 6.21 2.66 29.63
C VAL A 61 5.71 4.01 30.11
N THR A 62 6.51 5.05 29.93
CA THR A 62 6.06 6.42 30.22
C THR A 62 4.92 6.82 29.28
N PRO A 63 4.08 7.81 29.65
CA PRO A 63 3.00 8.28 28.78
C PRO A 63 3.46 8.74 27.38
N GLY A 64 4.65 9.36 27.31
CA GLY A 64 5.22 9.80 26.03
C GLY A 64 5.66 8.64 25.14
N GLU A 65 6.25 7.60 25.74
CA GLU A 65 6.62 6.37 25.02
C GLU A 65 5.38 5.58 24.60
N PHE A 66 4.36 5.50 25.46
CA PHE A 66 3.09 4.87 25.11
C PHE A 66 2.48 5.53 23.86
N ALA A 67 2.39 6.87 23.85
CA ALA A 67 1.84 7.60 22.71
C ALA A 67 2.63 7.36 21.41
N ARG A 68 3.95 7.17 21.50
CA ARG A 68 4.79 6.82 20.36
C ARG A 68 4.55 5.38 19.89
N LEU A 69 4.48 4.43 20.82
CA LEU A 69 4.23 3.02 20.52
C LEU A 69 2.82 2.80 19.98
N ASP A 70 1.82 3.53 20.46
CA ASP A 70 0.45 3.44 19.94
C ASP A 70 0.35 3.96 18.50
N LYS A 71 1.02 5.06 18.17
CA LYS A 71 1.15 5.51 16.76
C LYS A 71 1.81 4.47 15.87
N LEU A 72 2.85 3.80 16.37
CA LEU A 72 3.51 2.72 15.64
C LEU A 72 2.57 1.52 15.45
N ARG A 73 1.82 1.13 16.49
CA ARG A 73 0.81 0.07 16.42
C ARG A 73 -0.25 0.38 15.36
N LEU A 74 -0.80 1.60 15.35
CA LEU A 74 -1.76 2.04 14.33
C LEU A 74 -1.16 2.00 12.92
N GLY A 75 0.11 2.38 12.77
CA GLY A 75 0.82 2.27 11.49
C GLY A 75 0.98 0.83 11.00
N LEU A 76 1.25 -0.12 11.91
CA LEU A 76 1.34 -1.54 11.59
C LEU A 76 -0.03 -2.13 11.20
N GLU A 77 -1.11 -1.69 11.84
CA GLU A 77 -2.48 -2.05 11.48
C GLU A 77 -2.83 -1.54 10.08
N ALA A 78 -2.58 -0.27 9.81
CA ALA A 78 -2.78 0.31 8.48
C ALA A 78 -1.96 -0.40 7.40
N ALA A 79 -0.70 -0.76 7.68
CA ALA A 79 0.14 -1.52 6.75
C ALA A 79 -0.44 -2.91 6.46
N THR A 80 -1.01 -3.57 7.47
CA THR A 80 -1.67 -4.88 7.33
C THR A 80 -2.86 -4.79 6.39
N ASP A 81 -3.70 -3.76 6.57
CA ASP A 81 -4.85 -3.50 5.71
C ASP A 81 -4.43 -3.21 4.27
N VAL A 82 -3.37 -2.41 4.07
CA VAL A 82 -2.84 -2.09 2.73
C VAL A 82 -2.34 -3.36 2.02
N VAL A 83 -1.54 -4.20 2.69
CA VAL A 83 -1.05 -5.46 2.09
C VAL A 83 -2.22 -6.36 1.68
N ALA A 84 -3.20 -6.54 2.57
CA ALA A 84 -4.38 -7.35 2.28
C ALA A 84 -5.24 -6.78 1.14
N SER A 85 -5.40 -5.45 1.10
CA SER A 85 -6.19 -4.76 0.08
C SER A 85 -5.53 -4.80 -1.30
N VAL A 86 -4.21 -4.58 -1.36
CA VAL A 86 -3.46 -4.64 -2.63
C VAL A 86 -3.55 -6.05 -3.19
N TRP A 87 -3.24 -7.07 -2.39
CA TRP A 87 -3.30 -8.45 -2.87
C TRP A 87 -4.72 -8.83 -3.36
N ARG A 88 -5.77 -8.53 -2.59
CA ARG A 88 -7.16 -8.84 -2.97
C ARG A 88 -7.61 -8.14 -4.26
N ARG A 89 -7.08 -6.95 -4.54
CA ARG A 89 -7.41 -6.20 -5.76
C ARG A 89 -6.92 -6.91 -7.02
N HIS A 90 -5.76 -7.58 -6.94
CA HIS A 90 -5.15 -8.26 -8.08
C HIS A 90 -5.46 -9.76 -8.13
N HIS A 91 -5.87 -10.36 -7.01
CA HIS A 91 -6.23 -11.77 -6.88
C HIS A 91 -7.66 -11.95 -6.35
N PRO A 92 -8.70 -11.53 -7.11
CA PRO A 92 -10.08 -11.79 -6.75
C PRO A 92 -10.39 -13.30 -6.82
N ALA A 93 -11.21 -13.78 -5.87
CA ALA A 93 -11.62 -15.18 -5.77
C ALA A 93 -12.45 -15.68 -6.97
#